data_AF-A0AAD7STX0-F1
#
_entry.id   AF-A0AAD7STX0-F1
#
_cell.length_a   1.000
_cell.length_b   1.000
_cell.length_c   1.000
_cell.angle_alpha   90.00
_cell.angle_beta   90.00
_cell.angle_gamma   90.00
#
_symmetry.space_group_name_H-M   'P 1'
#
loop_
_entity.id
_entity.type
_entity.pdbx_description
1 polymer ?
#
loop_
_entity_poly.entity_id
_entity_poly.type
_entity_poly.pdbx_seq_one_letter_code
_entity_poly.pdbx_strand_id
1 'polypeptide(L)'
;MRGAFETTPAFIWVLSYSRDNNFIKDFPQLADGLMVIPLPVEEQCRGVLSEPLPNLQLLTGDAQFSEAMGYPMMQQWRVRSNLYKVKLSAITLSAGFSKILKTLNSESTREELLSFIGRYGSHYVSEALFGSELTCSILFPSKRAQQQLWLQYQKGTPTSARLGSGLVVSKAVALG
;
A
#
# COMPACT_ATOMS: atom_id res chain seq x y z
N MET A 1 -9.16 6.42 8.99
CA MET A 1 -7.86 6.98 9.42
C MET A 1 -6.80 6.53 8.42
N ARG A 2 -6.47 7.37 7.43
CA ARG A 2 -5.34 7.11 6.53
C ARG A 2 -4.08 7.35 7.36
N GLY A 3 -3.37 6.29 7.71
CA GLY A 3 -2.00 6.39 8.19
C GLY A 3 -1.13 6.81 7.02
N ALA A 4 -1.15 8.09 6.66
CA ALA A 4 -0.04 8.69 5.94
C ALA A 4 1.13 8.65 6.93
N PHE A 5 1.96 7.61 6.83
CA PHE A 5 3.30 7.73 7.38
C PHE A 5 3.91 8.95 6.68
N GLU A 6 4.26 9.96 7.46
CA GLU A 6 5.03 11.11 7.02
C GLU A 6 6.44 10.59 6.72
N THR A 7 6.60 9.89 5.60
CA THR A 7 7.82 9.14 5.24
C THR A 7 8.99 10.02 4.81
N THR A 8 8.98 11.29 5.18
CA THR A 8 10.15 12.16 5.01
C THR A 8 10.51 12.82 6.34
N PRO A 9 11.17 12.11 7.25
CA PRO A 9 12.12 12.74 8.16
C PRO A 9 13.51 12.81 7.50
N ALA A 10 14.32 13.73 8.01
CA ALA A 10 15.64 14.10 7.51
C ALA A 10 16.59 12.90 7.20
N PHE A 11 17.54 13.09 6.28
CA PHE A 11 18.51 12.07 5.82
C PHE A 11 19.24 11.36 6.98
N ILE A 12 18.74 10.19 7.39
CA ILE A 12 19.37 9.30 8.40
C ILE A 12 20.58 8.59 7.78
N TRP A 13 20.46 8.20 6.51
CA TRP A 13 21.41 7.38 5.77
C TRP A 13 22.14 8.18 4.69
N VAL A 14 23.38 7.81 4.38
CA VAL A 14 24.10 8.32 3.19
C VAL A 14 23.54 7.62 1.95
N LEU A 15 23.11 8.42 0.97
CA LEU A 15 22.81 7.92 -0.36
C LEU A 15 24.08 8.06 -1.22
N SER A 16 24.80 6.96 -1.42
CA SER A 16 25.91 6.87 -2.37
C SER A 16 25.50 6.04 -3.58
N TYR A 17 26.12 6.25 -4.72
CA TYR A 17 25.62 5.75 -6.01
C TYR A 17 26.79 5.31 -6.90
N SER A 18 27.87 4.80 -6.32
CA SER A 18 29.12 4.61 -7.06
C SER A 18 29.89 3.36 -6.68
N ARG A 19 29.47 2.63 -5.64
CA ARG A 19 30.24 1.48 -5.13
C ARG A 19 29.68 0.14 -5.58
N ASP A 20 28.36 -0.02 -5.67
CA ASP A 20 27.76 -1.36 -5.74
C ASP A 20 27.13 -1.72 -7.10
N ASN A 21 27.19 -0.86 -8.13
CA ASN A 21 26.57 -1.09 -9.46
C ASN A 21 25.17 -1.73 -9.36
N ASN A 22 24.33 -1.16 -8.49
CA ASN A 22 23.02 -1.70 -8.18
C ASN A 22 21.99 -1.31 -9.24
N PHE A 23 21.92 -2.11 -10.31
CA PHE A 23 21.00 -1.89 -11.42
C PHE A 23 19.82 -2.85 -11.35
N ILE A 24 18.61 -2.30 -11.50
CA ILE A 24 17.39 -3.06 -11.75
C ILE A 24 16.95 -2.78 -13.17
N LYS A 25 16.38 -3.80 -13.81
CA LYS A 25 15.80 -3.68 -15.15
C LYS A 25 14.87 -2.46 -15.22
N ASP A 26 15.12 -1.60 -16.21
CA ASP A 26 14.35 -0.40 -16.55
C ASP A 26 14.42 0.78 -15.55
N PHE A 27 15.23 0.69 -14.48
CA PHE A 27 15.46 1.80 -13.54
C PHE A 27 16.87 2.39 -13.66
N PRO A 28 17.06 3.67 -13.29
CA PRO A 28 18.40 4.19 -13.05
C PRO A 28 19.10 3.37 -11.95
N GLN A 29 20.42 3.55 -11.80
CA GLN A 29 21.16 2.95 -10.71
C GLN A 29 20.49 3.22 -9.35
N LEU A 30 20.69 2.38 -8.35
CA LEU A 30 20.13 2.60 -7.01
C LEU A 30 21.22 2.97 -6.03
N ALA A 31 20.81 3.56 -4.90
CA ALA A 31 21.75 3.84 -3.84
C ALA A 31 22.39 2.54 -3.32
N ASP A 32 23.68 2.63 -3.02
CA ASP A 32 24.49 1.58 -2.45
C ASP A 32 23.86 1.09 -1.14
N GLY A 33 23.91 -0.23 -0.88
CA GLY A 33 23.30 -0.84 0.31
C GLY A 33 21.77 -1.06 0.28
N LEU A 34 21.06 -0.69 -0.80
CA LEU A 34 19.67 -1.08 -1.03
C LEU A 34 19.59 -2.42 -1.77
N MET A 35 18.86 -3.39 -1.23
CA MET A 35 18.58 -4.63 -1.92
C MET A 35 17.13 -4.62 -2.40
N VAL A 36 16.92 -4.81 -3.69
CA VAL A 36 15.58 -4.84 -4.27
C VAL A 36 15.32 -6.18 -4.92
N ILE A 37 14.19 -6.78 -4.54
CA ILE A 37 13.82 -8.13 -4.94
C ILE A 37 12.43 -8.05 -5.59
N PRO A 38 12.29 -8.33 -6.89
CA PRO A 38 10.97 -8.41 -7.51
C PRO A 38 10.17 -9.55 -6.88
N LEU A 39 8.89 -9.31 -6.58
CA LEU A 39 8.01 -10.36 -6.09
C LEU A 39 7.74 -11.42 -7.17
N PRO A 40 7.47 -12.67 -6.78
CA PRO A 40 7.24 -13.76 -7.71
C PRO A 40 5.97 -13.51 -8.54
N VAL A 41 5.92 -14.07 -9.74
CA VAL A 41 4.90 -13.73 -10.77
C VAL A 41 3.47 -14.04 -10.33
N GLU A 42 3.28 -14.95 -9.38
CA GLU A 42 1.99 -15.30 -8.79
C GLU A 42 1.41 -14.15 -7.95
N GLU A 43 2.27 -13.30 -7.40
CA GLU A 43 1.88 -12.12 -6.63
C GLU A 43 1.83 -10.85 -7.50
N GLN A 44 2.46 -10.87 -8.66
CA GLN A 44 2.43 -9.77 -9.63
C GLN A 44 1.08 -9.71 -10.36
N CYS A 45 0.54 -8.50 -10.50
CA CYS A 45 -0.71 -8.23 -11.20
C CYS A 45 -1.91 -9.04 -10.65
N ARG A 46 -1.89 -9.33 -9.34
CA ARG A 46 -2.95 -10.09 -8.67
C ARG A 46 -4.05 -9.15 -8.19
N GLY A 47 -5.27 -9.43 -8.63
CA GLY A 47 -6.50 -8.79 -8.16
C GLY A 47 -7.15 -9.59 -7.02
N VAL A 48 -7.53 -8.90 -5.96
CA VAL A 48 -8.26 -9.45 -4.81
C VAL A 48 -9.56 -8.67 -4.64
N LEU A 49 -10.68 -9.40 -4.62
CA LEU A 49 -12.00 -8.87 -4.29
C LEU A 49 -12.26 -9.16 -2.81
N SER A 50 -12.54 -8.12 -2.03
CA SER A 50 -12.92 -8.27 -0.62
C SER A 50 -14.30 -8.89 -0.50
N GLU A 51 -14.65 -9.38 0.68
CA GLU A 51 -16.04 -9.69 0.98
C GLU A 51 -16.90 -8.41 1.01
N PRO A 52 -18.20 -8.49 0.66
CA PRO A 52 -19.11 -7.36 0.71
C PRO A 52 -19.45 -7.02 2.18
N LEU A 53 -19.23 -5.77 2.57
CA LEU A 53 -19.47 -5.28 3.93
C LEU A 53 -20.43 -4.09 3.90
N PRO A 54 -21.25 -3.84 4.95
CA PRO A 54 -22.07 -2.63 5.03
C PRO A 54 -21.20 -1.36 4.99
N ASN A 55 -21.65 -0.35 4.25
CA ASN A 55 -20.91 0.91 4.17
C ASN A 55 -21.12 1.75 5.43
N LEU A 56 -20.20 1.61 6.39
CA LEU A 56 -20.26 2.32 7.68
C LEU A 56 -20.33 3.84 7.53
N GLN A 57 -19.74 4.42 6.48
CA GLN A 57 -19.77 5.88 6.27
C GLN A 57 -21.19 6.40 5.98
N LEU A 58 -22.03 5.58 5.34
CA LEU A 58 -23.44 5.91 5.07
C LEU A 58 -24.35 5.59 6.25
N LEU A 59 -23.82 4.93 7.29
CA LEU A 59 -24.53 4.57 8.51
C LEU A 59 -24.18 5.49 9.68
N THR A 60 -23.14 6.31 9.56
CA THR A 60 -22.78 7.34 10.53
C THR A 60 -23.39 8.68 10.13
N GLY A 61 -24.31 9.22 10.94
CA GLY A 61 -24.99 10.51 10.72
C GLY A 61 -26.47 10.35 10.39
N ASP A 62 -27.03 11.28 9.61
CA ASP A 62 -28.42 11.23 9.12
C ASP A 62 -28.54 10.20 7.98
N ALA A 63 -28.53 8.92 8.35
CA ALA A 63 -28.57 7.80 7.42
C ALA A 63 -29.95 7.68 6.76
N GLN A 64 -30.05 8.08 5.49
CA GLN A 64 -31.24 7.87 4.67
C GLN A 64 -31.09 6.54 3.91
N PHE A 65 -31.61 5.45 4.47
CA PHE A 65 -31.67 4.16 3.78
C PHE A 65 -33.08 3.56 3.84
N SER A 66 -33.45 2.80 2.81
CA SER A 66 -34.73 2.10 2.78
C SER A 66 -34.63 0.81 3.59
N GLU A 67 -35.38 0.72 4.69
CA GLU A 67 -35.45 -0.48 5.54
C GLU A 67 -35.85 -1.73 4.74
N ALA A 68 -36.75 -1.57 3.77
CA ALA A 68 -37.18 -2.65 2.87
C ALA A 68 -36.05 -3.17 1.96
N MET A 69 -35.07 -2.34 1.61
CA MET A 69 -33.91 -2.74 0.83
C MET A 69 -32.74 -3.21 1.71
N GLY A 70 -32.70 -2.79 2.97
CA GLY A 70 -31.62 -3.08 3.90
C GLY A 70 -30.41 -2.15 3.73
N TYR A 71 -29.31 -2.48 4.41
CA TYR A 71 -28.13 -1.62 4.44
C TYR A 71 -27.40 -1.53 3.08
N PRO A 72 -26.88 -0.34 2.71
CA PRO A 72 -26.01 -0.20 1.55
C PRO A 72 -24.71 -0.97 1.78
N MET A 73 -24.25 -1.68 0.75
CA MET A 73 -23.06 -2.51 0.82
C MET A 73 -21.91 -1.87 0.05
N MET A 74 -20.69 -2.16 0.45
CA MET A 74 -19.45 -1.78 -0.21
C MET A 74 -18.58 -3.02 -0.38
N GLN A 75 -17.95 -3.14 -1.54
CA GLN A 75 -16.98 -4.18 -1.83
C GLN A 75 -15.74 -3.57 -2.46
N GLN A 76 -14.56 -3.93 -1.98
CA GLN A 76 -13.31 -3.36 -2.45
C GLN A 76 -12.61 -4.32 -3.40
N TRP A 77 -12.24 -3.82 -4.58
CA TRP A 77 -11.40 -4.52 -5.53
C TRP A 77 -10.01 -3.89 -5.50
N ARG A 78 -8.98 -4.69 -5.23
CA ARG A 78 -7.59 -4.23 -5.14
C ARG A 78 -6.73 -5.03 -6.08
N VAL A 79 -6.01 -4.35 -6.96
CA VAL A 79 -5.00 -4.95 -7.84
C VAL A 79 -3.65 -4.39 -7.47
N ARG A 80 -2.69 -5.28 -7.23
CA ARG A 80 -1.30 -4.90 -7.02
C ARG A 80 -0.45 -5.40 -8.18
N SER A 81 0.35 -4.53 -8.76
CA SER A 81 1.24 -4.83 -9.89
C SER A 81 2.59 -4.19 -9.69
N ASN A 82 3.59 -4.66 -10.43
CA ASN A 82 4.95 -4.12 -10.41
C ASN A 82 5.55 -4.07 -8.99
N LEU A 83 5.40 -5.16 -8.24
CA LEU A 83 5.76 -5.24 -6.84
C LEU A 83 7.25 -5.53 -6.65
N TYR A 84 7.91 -4.72 -5.83
CA TYR A 84 9.31 -4.87 -5.45
C TYR A 84 9.46 -4.79 -3.94
N LYS A 85 10.12 -5.78 -3.38
CA LYS A 85 10.52 -5.79 -1.98
C LYS A 85 11.88 -5.12 -1.85
N VAL A 86 11.93 -3.99 -1.15
CA VAL A 86 13.15 -3.22 -0.92
C VAL A 86 13.57 -3.42 0.53
N LYS A 87 14.82 -3.85 0.74
CA LYS A 87 15.45 -4.05 2.04
C LYS A 87 16.69 -3.16 2.15
N LEU A 88 16.91 -2.56 3.31
CA LEU A 88 18.19 -1.96 3.66
C LEU A 88 19.14 -3.07 4.12
N SER A 89 20.25 -3.29 3.43
CA SER A 89 21.20 -4.37 3.75
C SER A 89 22.44 -3.87 4.50
N ALA A 90 23.04 -2.77 4.04
CA ALA A 90 24.23 -2.20 4.67
C ALA A 90 24.40 -0.73 4.23
N ILE A 91 23.92 0.22 5.04
CA ILE A 91 24.05 1.64 4.73
C ILE A 91 24.77 2.36 5.87
N THR A 92 25.58 3.36 5.51
CA THR A 92 26.29 4.22 6.45
C THR A 92 25.39 5.35 6.94
N LEU A 93 25.47 5.68 8.23
CA LEU A 93 24.76 6.82 8.80
C LEU A 93 25.25 8.12 8.17
N SER A 94 24.32 9.06 7.94
CA SER A 94 24.69 10.38 7.42
C SER A 94 25.57 11.14 8.41
N ALA A 95 26.47 11.97 7.89
CA ALA A 95 27.35 12.80 8.72
C ALA A 95 26.53 13.77 9.60
N GLY A 96 25.43 14.30 9.07
CA GLY A 96 24.53 15.19 9.81
C GLY A 96 23.84 14.50 10.98
N PHE A 97 23.33 13.29 10.76
CA PHE A 97 22.69 12.50 11.82
C PHE A 97 23.71 12.08 12.88
N SER A 98 24.89 11.60 12.46
CA SER A 98 25.98 11.22 13.37
C SER A 98 26.47 12.39 14.22
N LYS A 99 26.47 13.62 13.69
CA LYS A 99 26.87 14.82 14.43
C LYS A 99 25.86 15.13 15.55
N ILE A 100 24.57 15.09 15.24
CA ILE A 100 23.52 15.38 16.23
C ILE A 100 23.45 14.28 17.29
N LEU A 101 23.62 13.01 16.91
CA LEU A 101 23.72 11.91 17.85
C LEU A 101 24.89 12.07 18.83
N LYS A 102 26.02 12.65 18.41
CA LYS A 102 27.15 12.95 19.29
C LYS A 102 26.87 14.12 20.24
N THR A 103 26.02 15.06 19.84
CA THR A 103 25.60 16.19 20.67
C THR A 103 24.59 15.75 21.74
N LEU A 104 23.75 14.75 21.43
CA LEU A 104 22.84 14.14 22.40
C LEU A 104 23.64 13.25 23.37
N ASN A 105 23.68 13.62 24.64
CA ASN A 105 24.41 12.90 25.69
C ASN A 105 23.51 12.71 26.94
N SER A 106 24.07 12.23 28.05
CA SER A 106 23.33 12.01 29.30
C SER A 106 22.79 13.28 29.95
N GLU A 107 23.23 14.46 29.51
CA GLU A 107 22.80 15.77 30.02
C GLU A 107 21.76 16.45 29.11
N SER A 108 21.37 15.81 28.00
CA SER A 108 20.40 16.37 27.06
C SER A 108 19.01 16.54 27.66
N THR A 109 18.38 17.67 27.32
CA THR A 109 17.05 18.02 27.85
C THR A 109 15.93 17.26 27.13
N ARG A 110 14.75 17.22 27.76
CA ARG A 110 13.56 16.62 27.16
C ARG A 110 13.18 17.33 25.86
N GLU A 111 13.31 18.65 25.82
CA GLU A 111 12.98 19.50 24.69
C GLU A 111 13.88 19.21 23.49
N GLU A 112 15.18 19.00 23.74
CA GLU A 112 16.15 18.58 22.70
C GLU A 112 15.79 17.22 22.12
N LEU A 113 15.45 16.24 22.96
CA LEU A 113 15.02 14.90 22.52
C LEU A 113 13.71 14.95 21.71
N LEU A 114 12.73 15.74 22.14
CA LEU A 114 11.48 15.94 21.40
C LEU A 114 11.74 16.63 20.05
N SER A 115 12.64 17.62 20.00
CA SER A 115 13.03 18.27 18.76
C SER A 115 13.74 17.31 17.79
N PHE A 116 14.55 16.39 18.33
CA PHE A 116 15.21 15.34 17.56
C PHE A 116 14.21 14.37 16.95
N ILE A 117 13.28 13.84 17.77
CA ILE A 117 12.23 12.93 17.30
C ILE A 117 11.29 13.64 16.31
N GLY A 118 10.96 14.90 16.55
CA GLY A 118 10.15 15.71 15.62
C GLY A 118 10.84 15.90 14.25
N ARG A 119 12.18 15.92 14.21
CA ARG A 119 12.94 16.13 12.97
C ARG A 119 13.33 14.84 12.23
N TYR A 120 13.71 13.80 12.95
CA TYR A 120 14.22 12.54 12.40
C TYR A 120 13.21 11.39 12.47
N GLY A 121 12.07 11.60 13.11
CA GLY A 121 11.10 10.55 13.38
C GLY A 121 11.59 9.61 14.48
N SER A 122 10.73 8.66 14.84
CA SER A 122 11.01 7.65 15.86
C SER A 122 11.58 6.35 15.28
N HIS A 123 11.40 6.11 13.98
CA HIS A 123 11.75 4.86 13.31
C HIS A 123 12.31 5.12 11.92
N TYR A 124 13.10 4.16 11.43
CA TYR A 124 13.51 4.10 10.03
C TYR A 124 12.89 2.87 9.35
N VAL A 125 12.74 2.92 8.02
CA VAL A 125 12.16 1.83 7.23
C VAL A 125 13.26 0.85 6.83
N SER A 126 13.33 -0.32 7.46
CA SER A 126 14.30 -1.37 7.12
C SER A 126 13.88 -2.22 5.92
N GLU A 127 12.59 -2.43 5.75
CA GLU A 127 11.99 -3.20 4.67
C GLU A 127 10.67 -2.56 4.25
N ALA A 128 10.44 -2.45 2.93
CA ALA A 128 9.21 -1.94 2.37
C ALA A 128 8.83 -2.67 1.09
N LEU A 129 7.53 -2.72 0.83
CA LEU A 129 6.98 -3.21 -0.42
C LEU A 129 6.57 -2.01 -1.27
N PHE A 130 7.24 -1.84 -2.41
CA PHE A 130 6.92 -0.84 -3.40
C PHE A 130 6.19 -1.48 -4.58
N GLY A 131 5.43 -0.67 -5.31
CA GLY A 131 4.79 -1.07 -6.55
C GLY A 131 3.59 -0.20 -6.87
N SER A 132 2.82 -0.63 -7.86
CA SER A 132 1.61 0.04 -8.30
C SER A 132 0.39 -0.65 -7.68
N GLU A 133 -0.45 0.12 -7.02
CA GLU A 133 -1.68 -0.38 -6.43
C GLU A 133 -2.88 0.40 -6.95
N LEU A 134 -3.84 -0.31 -7.53
CA LEU A 134 -5.15 0.21 -7.86
C LEU A 134 -6.16 -0.34 -6.86
N THR A 135 -6.82 0.56 -6.14
CA THR A 135 -7.92 0.22 -5.23
C THR A 135 -9.20 0.90 -5.72
N CYS A 136 -10.23 0.09 -5.96
CA CYS A 136 -11.57 0.54 -6.35
C CYS A 136 -12.59 0.09 -5.31
N SER A 137 -13.56 0.95 -5.01
CA SER A 137 -14.68 0.63 -4.11
C SER A 137 -15.97 0.58 -4.92
N ILE A 138 -16.62 -0.57 -4.93
CA ILE A 138 -17.92 -0.79 -5.58
C ILE A 138 -19.00 -0.58 -4.53
N LEU A 139 -19.92 0.33 -4.82
CA LEU A 139 -21.05 0.66 -3.96
C LEU A 139 -22.29 -0.05 -4.47
N PHE A 140 -22.97 -0.77 -3.58
CA PHE A 140 -24.23 -1.42 -3.88
C PHE A 140 -25.35 -0.82 -3.04
N PRO A 141 -26.54 -0.61 -3.61
CA PRO A 141 -27.67 -0.02 -2.91
C PRO A 141 -28.20 -0.93 -1.79
N SER A 142 -28.05 -2.25 -1.93
CA SER A 142 -28.49 -3.23 -0.93
C SER A 142 -27.72 -4.54 -1.01
N LYS A 143 -27.78 -5.31 0.09
CA LYS A 143 -27.26 -6.69 0.14
C LYS A 143 -27.93 -7.61 -0.88
N ARG A 144 -29.25 -7.48 -1.07
CA ARG A 144 -29.99 -8.31 -2.03
C ARG A 144 -29.52 -8.06 -3.47
N ALA A 145 -29.35 -6.79 -3.85
CA ALA A 145 -28.83 -6.43 -5.17
C ALA A 145 -27.43 -6.98 -5.40
N GLN A 146 -26.54 -6.86 -4.42
CA GLN A 146 -25.17 -7.40 -4.48
C GLN A 146 -25.18 -8.92 -4.71
N GLN A 147 -25.97 -9.67 -3.95
CA GLN A 147 -26.05 -11.13 -4.08
C GLN A 147 -26.62 -11.58 -5.43
N GLN A 148 -27.64 -10.89 -5.92
CA GLN A 148 -28.24 -11.20 -7.23
C GLN A 148 -27.24 -10.96 -8.37
N LEU A 149 -26.56 -9.80 -8.36
CA LEU A 149 -25.53 -9.48 -9.35
C LEU A 149 -24.36 -10.47 -9.30
N TRP A 150 -23.94 -10.87 -8.09
CA TRP A 150 -22.88 -11.86 -7.91
C TRP A 150 -23.26 -13.23 -8.49
N LEU A 151 -24.47 -13.72 -8.20
CA LEU A 151 -24.96 -14.99 -8.76
C LEU A 151 -25.13 -14.93 -10.29
N GLN A 152 -25.56 -13.79 -10.83
CA GLN A 152 -25.63 -13.59 -12.28
C GLN A 152 -24.25 -13.62 -12.91
N TYR A 153 -23.26 -12.96 -12.31
CA TYR A 153 -21.87 -12.99 -12.76
C TYR A 153 -21.29 -14.42 -12.76
N GLN A 154 -21.55 -15.20 -11.71
CA GLN A 154 -21.11 -16.60 -11.63
C GLN A 154 -21.74 -17.49 -12.71
N LYS A 155 -23.02 -17.24 -13.06
CA LYS A 155 -23.71 -17.97 -14.14
C LYS A 155 -23.19 -17.57 -15.52
N GLY A 156 -22.86 -16.29 -15.71
CA GLY A 156 -22.38 -15.74 -16.98
C GLY A 156 -20.88 -15.94 -17.25
N THR A 157 -20.10 -16.38 -16.26
CA THR A 157 -18.67 -16.66 -16.43
C THR A 157 -18.47 -18.15 -16.70
N PRO A 158 -18.22 -18.58 -17.96
CA PRO A 158 -17.92 -19.98 -18.24
C PRO A 158 -16.66 -20.39 -17.48
N THR A 159 -16.69 -21.57 -16.87
CA THR A 159 -15.65 -22.19 -16.04
C THR A 159 -14.25 -22.23 -16.67
N SER A 160 -14.14 -22.02 -17.97
CA SER A 160 -12.89 -21.90 -18.73
C SER A 160 -12.11 -20.60 -18.48
N ALA A 161 -12.75 -19.53 -18.00
CA ALA A 161 -12.08 -18.26 -17.66
C ALA A 161 -11.33 -18.29 -16.31
N ARG A 162 -11.24 -19.46 -15.65
CA ARG A 162 -10.55 -19.64 -14.35
C ARG A 162 -9.08 -20.01 -14.47
N LEU A 163 -8.56 -20.27 -15.67
CA LEU A 163 -7.12 -20.48 -15.89
C LEU A 163 -6.48 -19.23 -16.49
N GLY A 164 -5.61 -18.58 -15.72
CA GLY A 164 -4.69 -17.57 -16.22
C GLY A 164 -5.13 -16.14 -15.93
N SER A 165 -4.47 -15.55 -14.92
CA SER A 165 -4.05 -14.14 -14.91
C SER A 165 -5.11 -13.06 -15.19
N GLY A 166 -5.63 -12.45 -14.13
CA GLY A 166 -5.86 -11.00 -14.04
C GLY A 166 -6.95 -10.34 -14.91
N LEU A 167 -7.58 -11.02 -15.86
CA LEU A 167 -8.42 -10.35 -16.88
C LEU A 167 -9.91 -10.23 -16.52
N VAL A 168 -10.42 -10.92 -15.49
CA VAL A 168 -11.87 -11.22 -15.42
C VAL A 168 -12.70 -10.23 -14.59
N VAL A 169 -12.07 -9.29 -13.86
CA VAL A 169 -12.82 -8.22 -13.14
C VAL A 169 -12.84 -6.90 -13.90
N SER A 170 -11.91 -6.68 -14.84
CA SER A 170 -11.89 -5.46 -15.67
C SER A 170 -13.14 -5.32 -16.55
N LYS A 171 -13.79 -6.44 -16.94
CA LYS A 171 -15.03 -6.39 -17.74
C LYS A 171 -16.26 -5.92 -16.96
N ALA A 172 -16.26 -6.02 -15.63
CA ALA A 172 -17.39 -5.55 -14.81
C ALA A 172 -17.35 -4.02 -14.58
N VAL A 173 -16.17 -3.42 -14.64
CA VAL A 173 -16.00 -1.95 -14.48
C VAL A 173 -16.24 -1.19 -15.79
N ALA A 174 -16.13 -1.87 -16.94
CA ALA A 174 -16.31 -1.26 -18.27
C ALA A 174 -17.78 -1.14 -18.75
N LEU A 175 -18.76 -1.51 -17.93
CA LEU A 175 -20.20 -1.41 -18.25
C LEU A 175 -20.94 -0.36 -17.38
N GLY A 176 -20.20 0.60 -16.81
CA GLY A 176 -20.74 1.83 -16.23
C GLY A 176 -20.55 2.99 -17.19
#